data_AF-A0A093EY27-F1
#
_entry.id   AF-A0A093EY27-F1
#
_cell.length_a   1.000
_cell.length_b   1.000
_cell.length_c   1.000
_cell.angle_alpha   90.00
_cell.angle_beta   90.00
_cell.angle_gamma   90.00
#
_symmetry.space_group_name_H-M   'P 1'
#
loop_
_entity.id
_entity.type
_entity.pdbx_description
1 polymer ?
#
loop_
_entity_poly.entity_id
_entity_poly.type
_entity_poly.pdbx_seq_one_letter_code
_entity_poly.pdbx_strand_id
1 'polypeptide(L)'
;QHPGGEEVLLEQAGRDATESFEDVGHSTDAREMLKQYYIGEIHPHDRKKEGSKDPNMTSSGQASFWSTWLIPIFGALVIGLMYRYYMLDGRTS
;
A
#
# COMPACT_ATOMS: atom_id res chain seq x y z
N GLN A 1 -7.91 16.69 29.19
CA GLN A 1 -8.97 15.64 29.16
C GLN A 1 -9.40 15.44 27.71
N HIS A 2 -9.52 14.19 27.26
CA HIS A 2 -9.90 13.86 25.88
C HIS A 2 -11.41 13.56 25.80
N PRO A 3 -12.19 14.24 24.93
CA PRO A 3 -13.64 14.03 24.85
C PRO A 3 -14.04 12.60 24.45
N GLY A 4 -13.19 11.89 23.70
CA GLY A 4 -13.42 10.52 23.26
C GLY A 4 -13.00 9.44 24.25
N GLY A 5 -12.77 9.78 25.52
CA GLY A 5 -12.32 8.84 26.55
C GLY A 5 -10.80 8.71 26.65
N GLU A 6 -10.33 8.11 27.74
CA GLU A 6 -8.89 7.88 27.99
C GLU A 6 -8.39 6.57 27.40
N GLU A 7 -9.29 5.60 27.21
CA GLU A 7 -9.02 4.27 26.68
C GLU A 7 -8.33 4.34 25.33
N VAL A 8 -8.80 5.19 24.42
CA VAL A 8 -8.22 5.37 23.09
C VAL A 8 -6.82 5.99 23.13
N LEU A 9 -6.52 6.80 24.14
CA LEU A 9 -5.17 7.34 24.33
C LEU A 9 -4.22 6.28 24.90
N LEU A 10 -4.70 5.48 25.85
CA LEU A 10 -3.93 4.39 26.47
C LEU A 10 -3.59 3.31 25.45
N GLU A 11 -4.51 2.97 24.55
CA GLU A 11 -4.25 2.02 23.46
C GLU A 11 -3.12 2.50 22.53
N GLN A 12 -2.99 3.81 22.33
CA GLN A 12 -1.96 4.42 21.47
C GLN A 12 -0.69 4.85 22.23
N ALA A 13 -0.63 4.63 23.54
CA ALA A 13 0.49 5.09 24.35
C ALA A 13 1.82 4.42 23.94
N GLY A 14 2.88 5.23 23.86
CA GLY A 14 4.24 4.75 23.55
C GLY A 14 4.49 4.41 22.08
N ARG A 15 3.54 4.67 21.18
CA ARG A 15 3.69 4.52 19.74
C ARG A 15 3.26 5.77 18.98
N ASP A 16 3.55 5.80 17.69
CA ASP A 16 3.06 6.83 16.80
C ASP A 16 1.56 6.64 16.55
N ALA A 17 0.77 7.68 16.84
CA ALA A 17 -0.68 7.70 16.72
C ALA A 17 -1.16 8.62 15.58
N THR A 18 -0.26 9.05 14.69
CA THR A 18 -0.56 10.02 13.62
C THR A 18 -1.70 9.55 12.71
N GLU A 19 -1.68 8.30 12.26
CA GLU A 19 -2.74 7.71 11.43
C GLU A 19 -4.10 7.73 12.14
N SER A 20 -4.18 7.20 13.36
CA SER A 20 -5.42 7.17 14.15
C SER A 20 -5.95 8.58 14.45
N PHE A 21 -5.07 9.57 14.61
CA PHE A 21 -5.48 10.96 14.83
C PHE A 21 -6.08 11.61 13.57
N GLU A 22 -5.47 11.37 12.40
CA GLU A 22 -5.91 11.91 11.11
C GLU A 22 -7.19 11.23 10.61
N ASP A 23 -7.34 9.91 10.79
CA ASP A 23 -8.51 9.14 10.36
C ASP A 23 -9.81 9.59 11.03
N VAL A 24 -9.73 10.07 12.27
CA VAL A 24 -10.88 10.63 13.00
C VAL A 24 -11.29 12.00 12.47
N GLY A 25 -10.36 12.75 11.88
CA GLY A 25 -10.63 14.10 11.36
C GLY A 25 -10.88 15.13 12.46
N HIS A 26 -9.97 15.23 13.43
CA HIS A 26 -10.06 16.19 14.53
C HIS A 26 -10.15 17.65 14.06
N SER A 27 -10.95 18.45 14.78
CA SER A 27 -11.16 19.87 14.50
C SER A 27 -9.87 20.71 14.65
N THR A 28 -9.89 21.93 14.11
CA THR A 28 -8.76 22.87 14.24
C THR A 28 -8.44 23.20 15.70
N ASP A 29 -9.46 23.34 16.53
CA ASP A 29 -9.31 23.57 17.98
C ASP A 29 -8.63 22.39 18.68
N ALA A 30 -9.01 21.15 18.34
CA ALA A 30 -8.34 19.95 18.87
C ALA A 30 -6.86 19.89 18.46
N ARG A 31 -6.53 20.30 17.22
CA ARG A 31 -5.14 20.42 16.75
C ARG A 31 -4.38 21.54 17.46
N GLU A 32 -5.05 22.62 17.84
CA GLU A 32 -4.45 23.70 18.63
C GLU A 32 -4.16 23.25 20.07
N MET A 33 -5.10 22.55 20.70
CA MET A 33 -4.88 21.92 22.01
C MET A 33 -3.71 20.92 21.97
N LEU A 34 -3.57 20.12 20.91
CA LEU A 34 -2.46 19.17 20.78
C LEU A 34 -1.08 19.85 20.89
N LYS A 35 -0.93 21.08 20.37
CA LYS A 35 0.32 21.84 20.47
C LYS A 35 0.68 22.20 21.91
N GLN A 36 -0.30 22.33 22.80
CA GLN A 36 -0.07 22.66 24.20
C GLN A 36 0.57 21.48 24.96
N TYR A 37 0.38 20.24 24.49
CA TYR A 37 0.95 19.03 25.07
C TYR A 37 2.25 18.58 24.38
N TYR A 38 2.80 19.42 23.50
CA TYR A 38 4.06 19.13 22.83
C TYR A 38 5.24 19.22 23.80
N ILE A 39 5.94 18.11 23.99
CA ILE A 39 7.10 18.01 24.90
C ILE A 39 8.44 17.88 24.18
N GLY A 40 8.45 17.55 22.89
CA GLY A 40 9.65 17.36 22.09
C GLY A 40 9.44 16.45 20.89
N GLU A 41 10.53 16.12 20.22
CA GLU A 41 10.56 15.25 19.04
C GLU A 41 11.20 13.90 19.34
N ILE A 42 10.79 12.87 18.58
CA ILE A 42 11.46 11.58 18.59
C ILE A 42 12.92 11.70 18.11
N HIS A 43 13.80 10.87 18.68
CA HIS A 43 15.23 10.87 18.36
C HIS A 43 15.47 10.64 16.86
N PRO A 44 16.41 11.35 16.21
CA PRO A 44 16.64 11.24 14.77
C PRO A 44 16.91 9.81 14.26
N HIS A 45 17.48 8.93 15.08
CA HIS A 45 17.70 7.52 14.74
C HIS A 45 16.41 6.69 14.69
N ASP A 46 15.39 7.07 15.46
CA ASP A 46 14.13 6.34 15.58
C ASP A 46 13.04 6.93 14.67
N ARG A 47 13.31 8.08 14.03
CA ARG A 47 12.43 8.64 13.00
C ARG A 47 12.35 7.66 11.83
N LYS A 48 11.15 7.17 11.53
CA LYS A 48 10.89 6.52 10.25
C LYS A 48 11.24 7.51 9.15
N LYS A 49 12.25 7.19 8.34
CA LYS A 49 12.57 8.00 7.16
C LYS A 49 11.44 7.85 6.16
N GLU A 50 10.54 8.83 6.10
CA GLU A 50 9.70 9.06 4.93
C GLU A 50 10.60 9.56 3.78
N GLY A 51 11.42 8.65 3.24
CA GLY A 51 12.57 9.05 2.45
C GLY A 51 13.48 7.92 1.99
N SER A 52 12.94 6.72 1.81
CA SER A 52 13.34 5.88 0.69
C SER A 52 12.11 5.10 0.23
N LYS A 53 11.47 5.57 -0.84
CA LYS A 53 11.00 4.61 -1.83
C LYS A 53 12.27 3.96 -2.37
N ASP A 54 12.77 2.96 -1.68
CA ASP A 54 13.50 1.90 -2.35
C ASP A 54 12.44 1.22 -3.22
N PRO A 55 12.51 1.26 -4.57
CA PRO A 55 11.60 0.48 -5.40
C PRO A 55 11.90 -1.04 -5.32
N ASN A 56 12.46 -1.52 -4.21
CA ASN A 56 12.93 -2.88 -4.05
C ASN A 56 12.57 -3.47 -2.67
N MET A 57 11.30 -3.35 -2.27
CA MET A 57 10.68 -4.36 -1.41
C MET A 57 9.97 -5.39 -2.28
N THR A 58 10.76 -6.35 -2.71
CA THR A 58 10.34 -7.72 -2.98
C THR A 58 9.85 -8.33 -1.65
N SER A 59 8.55 -8.21 -1.38
CA SER A 59 7.88 -8.91 -0.27
C SER A 59 6.72 -9.75 -0.82
N SER A 60 7.05 -10.97 -1.24
CA SER A 60 6.36 -12.22 -0.88
C SER A 60 4.83 -12.23 -0.76
N GLY A 61 4.12 -11.68 -1.75
CA GLY A 61 2.65 -11.83 -1.85
C GLY A 61 2.03 -11.35 -3.16
N GLN A 62 2.81 -10.68 -4.02
CA GLN A 62 2.34 -10.15 -5.29
C GLN A 62 2.63 -11.14 -6.42
N ALA A 63 1.85 -12.23 -6.51
CA ALA A 63 1.67 -12.88 -7.81
C ALA A 63 1.17 -11.79 -8.77
N SER A 64 2.09 -11.35 -9.60
CA SER A 64 2.09 -10.00 -10.15
C SER A 64 0.94 -9.87 -11.12
N PHE A 65 0.20 -8.76 -11.04
CA PHE A 65 -0.90 -8.39 -11.93
C PHE A 65 -0.57 -8.64 -13.43
N TRP A 66 0.72 -8.56 -13.77
CA TRP A 66 1.30 -8.87 -15.07
C TRP A 66 1.28 -10.36 -15.43
N SER A 67 1.63 -11.26 -14.50
CA SER A 67 1.70 -12.71 -14.75
C SER A 67 0.31 -13.32 -14.92
N THR A 68 -0.66 -12.89 -14.11
CA THR A 68 -2.03 -13.46 -14.12
C THR A 68 -2.80 -13.12 -15.40
N TRP A 69 -2.52 -11.98 -16.03
CA TRP A 69 -3.21 -11.56 -17.27
C TRP A 69 -2.40 -11.82 -18.54
N LEU A 70 -1.09 -11.60 -18.54
CA LEU A 70 -0.33 -11.67 -19.79
C LEU A 70 -0.01 -13.10 -20.23
N ILE A 71 0.21 -14.02 -19.30
CA ILE A 71 0.48 -15.43 -19.61
C ILE A 71 -0.70 -16.08 -20.35
N PRO A 72 -1.96 -16.00 -19.88
CA PRO A 72 -3.08 -16.58 -20.62
C PRO A 72 -3.35 -15.88 -21.96
N ILE A 73 -3.17 -14.55 -22.03
CA ILE A 73 -3.33 -13.81 -23.30
C ILE A 73 -2.28 -14.26 -24.32
N PHE A 74 -1.02 -14.40 -23.91
CA PHE A 74 0.05 -14.86 -24.79
C PHE A 74 -0.17 -16.31 -25.25
N GLY A 75 -0.60 -17.19 -24.34
CA GLY A 75 -0.96 -18.57 -24.69
C GLY A 75 -2.08 -18.65 -25.73
N ALA A 76 -3.14 -17.86 -25.56
CA ALA A 76 -4.25 -17.81 -26.52
C ALA A 76 -3.81 -17.30 -27.90
N LEU A 77 -2.91 -16.31 -27.97
CA LEU A 77 -2.37 -15.80 -29.23
C LEU A 77 -1.53 -16.85 -29.96
N VAL A 78 -0.66 -17.58 -29.24
CA VAL A 78 0.17 -18.64 -29.84
C VAL A 78 -0.70 -19.77 -30.38
N ILE A 79 -1.70 -20.23 -29.61
CA ILE A 79 -2.64 -21.27 -30.05
C ILE A 79 -3.45 -20.79 -31.26
N GLY A 80 -3.93 -19.55 -31.25
CA GLY A 80 -4.67 -18.96 -32.36
C GLY A 80 -3.83 -18.85 -33.64
N LEU A 81 -2.59 -18.37 -33.54
CA LEU A 81 -1.66 -18.30 -34.68
C LEU A 81 -1.30 -19.69 -35.21
N MET A 82 -1.07 -20.65 -34.32
CA MET A 82 -0.78 -22.04 -34.67
C MET A 82 -1.97 -22.68 -35.38
N TYR A 83 -3.18 -22.53 -34.85
CA TYR A 83 -4.41 -23.01 -35.50
C TYR A 83 -4.62 -22.34 -36.86
N ARG A 84 -4.37 -21.03 -36.97
CA ARG A 84 -4.47 -20.29 -38.23
C ARG A 84 -3.42 -20.74 -39.25
N TYR A 85 -2.22 -21.09 -38.81
CA TYR A 85 -1.18 -21.69 -39.65
C TYR A 85 -1.63 -23.06 -40.16
N TYR A 86 -2.05 -23.97 -39.27
CA TYR A 86 -2.51 -25.31 -39.65
C TYR A 86 -3.79 -25.30 -40.51
N MET A 87 -4.71 -24.37 -40.28
CA MET A 87 -5.90 -24.18 -41.11
C MET A 87 -5.58 -23.64 -42.50
N LEU A 88 -4.54 -22.83 -42.64
CA LEU A 88 -4.08 -22.36 -43.95
C LEU A 88 -3.34 -23.49 -44.69
N ASP A 89 -2.47 -24.23 -44.00
CA ASP A 89 -1.71 -25.36 -44.56
C ASP A 89 -2.62 -26.53 -44.95
N GLY A 90 -3.64 -26.81 -44.14
CA GLY A 90 -4.67 -27.82 -44.43
C GLY A 90 -5.63 -27.46 -45.57
N ARG A 91 -5.58 -26.22 -46.09
CA ARG A 91 -6.38 -25.78 -47.24
C ARG A 91 -5.59 -25.84 -48.56
N THR A 92 -4.29 -26.14 -48.51
CA THR A 92 -3.39 -26.18 -49.68
C THR A 92 -2.98 -27.60 -50.11
N SER A 93 -3.57 -28.66 -49.53
CA SER A 93 -3.48 -30.04 -50.03
C SER A 93 -4.82 -30.52 -50.59
#